data_AF-A0A329SV87-F1
#
_entry.id   AF-A0A329SV87-F1
#
_cell.length_a   1.000
_cell.length_b   1.000
_cell.length_c   1.000
_cell.angle_alpha   90.00
_cell.angle_beta   90.00
_cell.angle_gamma   90.00
#
_symmetry.space_group_name_H-M   'P 1'
#
loop_
_entity.id
_entity.type
_entity.pdbx_description
1 polymer ?
#
loop_
_entity_poly.entity_id
_entity_poly.type
_entity_poly.pdbx_seq_one_letter_code
_entity_poly.pdbx_strand_id
1 'polypeptide(L)'
;MDSSPEASCYSVELVKGAYGLGIYFAAAADASHAIVDTRVPFYRLPSGALAPGEASGAITPGDLLLSVNDSDVSTLRFPQIVEQLRQVPRGPVTLVFQRQKTPPETHVEAPEDKVERQDADEMERPKGWTMFQRLSASAAAVASANVMSTSNEATELEGKLREMEATLAREQKCRFLAERKNVLYRNELLRVSQENAALRDQLAQLKLAHKRRDIFVTESLHLAI
;
A
#
# COMPACT_ATOMS: atom_id res chain seq x y z
N MET A 1 7.39 8.02 -34.82
CA MET A 1 6.68 6.73 -34.74
C MET A 1 6.80 6.27 -33.31
N ASP A 2 5.66 6.24 -32.64
CA ASP A 2 5.48 6.01 -31.22
C ASP A 2 5.88 4.58 -30.84
N SER A 3 6.89 4.42 -30.00
CA SER A 3 7.30 3.12 -29.45
C SER A 3 6.70 3.00 -28.06
N SER A 4 5.42 2.65 -27.99
CA SER A 4 4.79 2.23 -26.74
C SER A 4 5.38 0.87 -26.32
N PRO A 5 5.78 0.70 -25.04
CA PRO A 5 6.32 -0.57 -24.56
C PRO A 5 5.25 -1.66 -24.65
N GLU A 6 5.57 -2.79 -25.29
CA GLU A 6 4.71 -3.97 -25.35
C GLU A 6 4.47 -4.53 -23.95
N ALA A 7 3.41 -4.04 -23.30
CA ALA A 7 2.97 -4.54 -22.02
C ALA A 7 2.20 -5.84 -22.23
N SER A 8 2.60 -6.91 -21.53
CA SER A 8 1.93 -8.20 -21.64
C SER A 8 0.68 -8.21 -20.77
N CYS A 9 -0.49 -8.23 -21.42
CA CYS A 9 -1.77 -8.43 -20.74
C CYS A 9 -2.08 -9.92 -20.57
N TYR A 10 -2.66 -10.30 -19.44
CA TYR A 10 -3.03 -11.69 -19.15
C TYR A 10 -4.28 -11.75 -18.27
N SER A 11 -5.07 -12.82 -18.40
CA SER A 11 -6.27 -13.06 -17.58
C SER A 11 -6.01 -14.09 -16.48
N VAL A 12 -6.70 -13.93 -15.36
CA VAL A 12 -6.68 -14.87 -14.23
C VAL A 12 -8.11 -15.10 -13.77
N GLU A 13 -8.48 -16.37 -13.67
CA GLU A 13 -9.75 -16.79 -13.08
C GLU A 13 -9.55 -17.13 -11.60
N LEU A 14 -10.35 -16.50 -10.74
CA LEU A 14 -10.33 -16.67 -9.30
C LEU A 14 -11.72 -17.00 -8.79
N VAL A 15 -11.81 -17.56 -7.59
CA VAL A 15 -13.10 -17.75 -6.90
C VAL A 15 -13.20 -16.77 -5.73
N LYS A 16 -14.09 -15.78 -5.83
CA LYS A 16 -14.37 -14.84 -4.75
C LYS A 16 -15.13 -15.54 -3.63
N GLY A 17 -14.45 -15.74 -2.51
CA GLY A 17 -14.98 -16.35 -1.30
C GLY A 17 -15.62 -15.35 -0.33
N ALA A 18 -15.97 -15.83 0.86
CA ALA A 18 -16.50 -14.98 1.94
C ALA A 18 -15.51 -13.88 2.39
N TYR A 19 -14.21 -14.12 2.22
CA TYR A 19 -13.14 -13.19 2.55
C TYR A 19 -12.64 -12.40 1.33
N GLY A 20 -13.33 -12.43 0.18
CA GLY A 20 -12.90 -11.72 -1.02
C GLY A 20 -11.93 -12.51 -1.91
N LEU A 21 -11.13 -11.80 -2.69
CA LEU A 21 -10.21 -12.35 -3.70
C LEU A 21 -8.81 -12.64 -3.17
N GLY A 22 -8.43 -12.14 -1.98
CA GLY A 22 -7.09 -12.37 -1.44
C GLY A 22 -6.02 -11.38 -1.90
N ILE A 23 -6.40 -10.35 -2.66
CA ILE A 23 -5.48 -9.40 -3.29
C ILE A 23 -5.65 -8.03 -2.64
N TYR A 24 -4.53 -7.38 -2.32
CA TYR A 24 -4.51 -5.97 -1.97
C TYR A 24 -4.20 -5.14 -3.20
N PHE A 25 -5.04 -4.14 -3.43
CA PHE A 25 -4.84 -3.14 -4.47
C PHE A 25 -4.41 -1.82 -3.83
N ALA A 26 -3.43 -1.17 -4.46
CA ALA A 26 -3.00 0.19 -4.15
C ALA A 26 -3.34 1.11 -5.32
N ALA A 27 -3.51 2.39 -5.02
CA ALA A 27 -3.63 3.41 -6.07
C ALA A 27 -2.26 3.58 -6.74
N ALA A 28 -2.25 3.70 -8.07
CA ALA A 28 -1.09 4.22 -8.78
C ALA A 28 -0.76 5.65 -8.31
N ALA A 29 0.42 6.17 -8.63
CA ALA A 29 0.91 7.47 -8.12
C ALA A 29 -0.03 8.65 -8.43
N ASP A 30 -0.77 8.57 -9.53
CA ASP A 30 -1.77 9.52 -10.01
C ASP A 30 -3.21 9.19 -9.52
N ALA A 31 -3.37 8.16 -8.69
CA ALA A 31 -4.64 7.64 -8.17
C ALA A 31 -5.70 7.31 -9.23
N SER A 32 -5.29 7.18 -10.50
CA SER A 32 -6.17 6.86 -11.61
C SER A 32 -6.47 5.35 -11.59
N HIS A 33 -5.44 4.52 -11.54
CA HIS A 33 -5.60 3.07 -11.70
C HIS A 33 -5.31 2.27 -10.43
N ALA A 34 -5.76 1.00 -10.42
CA ALA A 34 -5.48 0.04 -9.37
C ALA A 34 -4.32 -0.88 -9.75
N ILE A 35 -3.27 -0.90 -8.93
CA ILE A 35 -2.15 -1.83 -9.05
C ILE A 35 -2.17 -2.83 -7.90
N VAL A 36 -1.63 -4.03 -8.12
CA VAL A 36 -1.39 -4.98 -7.02
C VAL A 36 -0.35 -4.37 -6.09
N ASP A 37 -0.66 -4.30 -4.79
CA ASP A 37 0.21 -3.65 -3.79
C ASP A 37 1.62 -4.26 -3.82
N THR A 38 2.63 -3.40 -3.99
CA THR A 38 4.03 -3.81 -4.14
C THR A 38 4.69 -4.27 -2.84
N ARG A 39 4.11 -3.90 -1.68
CA ARG A 39 4.64 -4.22 -0.35
C ARG A 39 3.93 -5.41 0.27
N VAL A 40 2.60 -5.46 0.15
CA VAL A 40 1.76 -6.51 0.72
C VAL A 40 0.70 -6.91 -0.33
N PRO A 41 1.05 -7.71 -1.35
CA PRO A 41 0.15 -8.03 -2.46
C PRO A 41 -1.03 -8.93 -2.05
N PHE A 42 -0.85 -9.77 -1.02
CA PHE A 42 -1.80 -10.81 -0.65
C PHE A 42 -1.98 -10.91 0.87
N TYR A 43 -3.17 -11.32 1.31
CA TYR A 43 -3.43 -11.71 2.71
C TYR A 43 -3.72 -13.19 2.84
N ARG A 44 -3.52 -13.72 4.05
CA ARG A 44 -3.89 -15.08 4.41
C ARG A 44 -5.33 -15.15 4.87
N LEU A 45 -5.99 -16.26 4.54
CA LEU A 45 -7.32 -16.55 5.04
C LEU A 45 -7.26 -16.83 6.56
N PRO A 46 -8.37 -16.71 7.30
CA PRO A 46 -8.38 -17.01 8.73
C PRO A 46 -7.96 -18.45 9.08
N SER A 47 -8.09 -19.38 8.13
CA SER A 47 -7.59 -20.75 8.26
C SER A 47 -6.07 -20.86 8.15
N GLY A 48 -5.35 -19.78 7.82
CA GLY A 48 -3.93 -19.79 7.48
C GLY A 48 -3.62 -20.16 6.02
N ALA A 49 -4.62 -20.62 5.26
CA ALA A 49 -4.47 -20.97 3.86
C ALA A 49 -4.16 -19.75 2.97
N LEU A 50 -3.57 -20.03 1.80
CA LEU A 50 -3.42 -19.06 0.71
C LEU A 50 -4.79 -18.55 0.28
N ALA A 51 -4.94 -17.25 0.12
CA ALA A 51 -6.14 -16.68 -0.47
C ALA A 51 -6.13 -16.85 -2.00
N PRO A 52 -7.27 -16.76 -2.70
CA PRO A 52 -7.39 -17.10 -4.12
C PRO A 52 -6.35 -16.42 -5.01
N GLY A 53 -6.10 -15.13 -4.80
CA GLY A 53 -5.12 -14.36 -5.55
C GLY A 53 -3.69 -14.92 -5.43
N GLU A 54 -3.21 -15.21 -4.22
CA GLU A 54 -1.88 -15.80 -4.00
C GLU A 54 -1.81 -17.24 -4.51
N ALA A 55 -2.88 -18.02 -4.29
CA ALA A 55 -2.98 -19.41 -4.74
C ALA A 55 -2.96 -19.57 -6.26
N SER A 56 -3.35 -18.53 -7.02
CA SER A 56 -3.28 -18.54 -8.48
C SER A 56 -1.84 -18.60 -9.03
N GLY A 57 -0.86 -18.10 -8.28
CA GLY A 57 0.55 -18.02 -8.68
C GLY A 57 0.86 -17.14 -9.89
N ALA A 58 -0.16 -16.61 -10.59
CA ALA A 58 0.00 -15.81 -11.80
C ALA A 58 0.21 -14.31 -11.51
N ILE A 59 -0.42 -13.83 -10.44
CA ILE A 59 -0.48 -12.41 -10.07
C ILE A 59 0.82 -12.00 -9.38
N THR A 60 1.43 -10.91 -9.84
CA THR A 60 2.69 -10.37 -9.32
C THR A 60 2.46 -8.98 -8.72
N PRO A 61 3.21 -8.59 -7.66
CA PRO A 61 3.15 -7.22 -7.14
C PRO A 61 3.46 -6.19 -8.22
N GLY A 62 2.69 -5.10 -8.26
CA GLY A 62 2.81 -4.06 -9.28
C GLY A 62 2.02 -4.32 -10.58
N ASP A 63 1.38 -5.48 -10.74
CA ASP A 63 0.52 -5.71 -11.90
C ASP A 63 -0.68 -4.75 -11.90
N LEU A 64 -0.98 -4.16 -13.05
CA LEU A 64 -2.05 -3.18 -13.24
C LEU A 64 -3.37 -3.89 -13.55
N LEU A 65 -4.44 -3.59 -12.83
CA LEU A 65 -5.77 -4.14 -13.11
C LEU A 65 -6.43 -3.38 -14.27
N LEU A 66 -6.78 -4.10 -15.33
CA LEU A 66 -7.46 -3.55 -16.51
C LEU A 66 -8.94 -3.84 -16.53
N SER A 67 -9.39 -5.05 -16.13
CA SER A 67 -10.81 -5.40 -16.14
C SER A 67 -11.22 -6.38 -15.05
N VAL A 68 -12.51 -6.38 -14.75
CA VAL A 68 -13.17 -7.25 -13.77
C VAL A 68 -14.46 -7.80 -14.39
N ASN A 69 -14.57 -9.12 -14.56
CA ASN A 69 -15.75 -9.79 -15.13
C ASN A 69 -16.32 -9.07 -16.37
N ASP A 70 -15.47 -8.88 -17.38
CA ASP A 70 -15.79 -8.22 -18.66
C ASP A 70 -16.05 -6.70 -18.58
N SER A 71 -15.98 -6.09 -17.39
CA SER A 71 -16.07 -4.64 -17.21
C SER A 71 -14.67 -4.02 -17.21
N ASP A 72 -14.40 -3.16 -18.19
CA ASP A 72 -13.17 -2.38 -18.26
C ASP A 72 -13.13 -1.34 -17.12
N VAL A 73 -12.07 -1.39 -16.32
CA VAL A 73 -11.83 -0.48 -15.20
C VAL A 73 -10.68 0.48 -15.46
N SER A 74 -10.04 0.40 -16.63
CA SER A 74 -8.91 1.27 -17.00
C SER A 74 -9.27 2.76 -17.00
N THR A 75 -10.53 3.10 -17.27
CA THR A 75 -11.03 4.48 -17.33
C THR A 75 -11.56 5.01 -15.99
N LEU A 76 -11.69 4.15 -14.99
CA LEU A 76 -12.26 4.49 -13.68
C LEU A 76 -11.18 4.96 -12.71
N ARG A 77 -11.54 5.82 -11.75
CA ARG A 77 -10.63 6.20 -10.66
C ARG A 77 -10.53 5.10 -9.60
N PHE A 78 -9.39 4.99 -8.92
CA PHE A 78 -9.14 3.96 -7.91
C PHE A 78 -10.31 3.69 -6.93
N PRO A 79 -10.99 4.69 -6.33
CA PRO A 79 -12.13 4.43 -5.44
C PRO A 79 -13.32 3.72 -6.13
N GLN A 80 -13.58 4.04 -7.40
CA GLN A 80 -14.65 3.42 -8.19
C GLN A 80 -14.29 1.98 -8.54
N ILE A 81 -13.02 1.71 -8.85
CA ILE A 81 -12.52 0.34 -9.08
C ILE A 81 -12.69 -0.51 -7.82
N VAL A 82 -12.35 0.03 -6.65
CA VAL A 82 -12.54 -0.66 -5.36
C VAL A 82 -14.02 -0.94 -5.10
N GLU A 83 -14.91 -0.02 -5.43
CA GLU A 83 -16.35 -0.22 -5.32
C GLU A 83 -16.84 -1.33 -6.26
N GLN A 84 -16.40 -1.35 -7.52
CA GLN A 84 -16.73 -2.44 -8.44
C GLN A 84 -16.24 -3.80 -7.92
N LEU A 85 -14.98 -3.90 -7.50
CA LEU A 85 -14.42 -5.13 -6.92
C LEU A 85 -15.22 -5.62 -5.70
N ARG A 86 -15.79 -4.71 -4.91
CA ARG A 86 -16.66 -5.05 -3.77
C ARG A 86 -18.02 -5.58 -4.25
N GLN A 87 -18.61 -4.96 -5.25
CA GLN A 87 -19.94 -5.31 -5.80
C GLN A 87 -19.97 -6.65 -6.54
N VAL A 88 -18.82 -7.15 -7.03
CA VAL A 88 -18.72 -8.48 -7.65
C VAL A 88 -19.30 -9.56 -6.71
N PRO A 89 -20.25 -10.39 -7.15
CA PRO A 89 -20.82 -11.45 -6.30
C PRO A 89 -19.78 -12.52 -5.95
N ARG A 90 -20.08 -13.35 -4.95
CA ARG A 90 -19.26 -14.52 -4.64
C ARG A 90 -19.36 -15.52 -5.79
N GLY A 91 -18.27 -16.22 -6.11
CA GLY A 91 -18.20 -17.15 -7.23
C GLY A 91 -17.02 -16.88 -8.16
N PRO A 92 -17.06 -17.40 -9.40
CA PRO A 92 -16.02 -17.18 -10.40
C PRO A 92 -15.87 -15.69 -10.73
N VAL A 93 -14.62 -15.24 -10.80
CA VAL A 93 -14.25 -13.87 -11.16
C VAL A 93 -13.07 -13.93 -12.13
N THR A 94 -13.18 -13.25 -13.26
CA THR A 94 -12.11 -13.09 -14.24
C THR A 94 -11.52 -11.70 -14.10
N LEU A 95 -10.22 -11.62 -13.83
CA LEU A 95 -9.48 -10.37 -13.78
C LEU A 95 -8.50 -10.33 -14.94
N VAL A 96 -8.34 -9.17 -15.58
CA VAL A 96 -7.28 -8.95 -16.57
C VAL A 96 -6.26 -7.99 -16.01
N PHE A 97 -5.00 -8.39 -16.07
CA PHE A 97 -3.87 -7.61 -15.60
C PHE A 97 -2.92 -7.26 -16.75
N GLN A 98 -2.19 -6.18 -16.57
CA GLN A 98 -1.08 -5.77 -17.41
C GLN A 98 0.20 -5.76 -16.58
N ARG A 99 1.19 -6.53 -17.04
CA ARG A 99 2.54 -6.52 -16.45
C ARG A 99 3.40 -5.50 -17.16
N GLN A 100 3.83 -4.47 -16.43
CA GLN A 100 4.83 -3.54 -16.94
C GLN A 100 6.21 -4.21 -16.91
N LYS A 101 6.91 -4.17 -18.04
CA LYS A 101 8.19 -4.85 -18.25
C LYS A 101 9.39 -4.04 -17.77
N THR A 102 9.18 -2.95 -17.03
CA THR A 102 10.24 -2.08 -16.57
C THR A 102 11.01 -2.75 -15.42
N PRO A 103 12.33 -2.98 -15.56
CA PRO A 103 13.14 -3.34 -14.41
C PRO A 103 13.08 -2.21 -13.37
N PRO A 104 13.26 -2.49 -12.08
CA PRO A 104 13.31 -1.44 -11.06
C PRO A 104 14.56 -0.59 -11.27
N GLU A 105 14.45 0.46 -12.07
CA GLU A 105 15.46 1.50 -12.19
C GLU A 105 15.42 2.36 -10.93
N THR A 106 16.44 2.18 -10.11
CA THR A 106 16.88 3.16 -9.12
C THR A 106 17.27 4.46 -9.83
N HIS A 107 16.31 5.36 -10.05
CA HIS A 107 16.60 6.72 -10.49
C HIS A 107 16.91 7.60 -9.29
N VAL A 108 18.18 7.59 -8.91
CA VAL A 108 18.82 8.73 -8.25
C VAL A 108 19.41 9.55 -9.39
N GLU A 109 18.70 10.57 -9.86
CA GLU A 109 19.27 11.56 -10.77
C GLU A 109 19.09 12.96 -10.17
N ALA A 110 20.25 13.50 -9.80
CA ALA A 110 20.46 14.88 -9.40
C ALA A 110 20.18 15.84 -10.57
N PRO A 111 19.81 17.10 -10.31
CA PRO A 111 19.46 18.03 -11.37
C PRO A 111 20.72 18.48 -12.14
N GLU A 112 20.76 18.17 -13.44
CA GLU A 112 21.74 18.74 -14.38
C GLU A 112 21.19 20.06 -14.96
N ASP A 113 21.87 21.16 -14.60
CA ASP A 113 21.71 22.48 -15.20
C ASP A 113 22.15 22.47 -16.68
N LYS A 114 21.22 22.75 -17.60
CA LYS A 114 21.53 23.17 -18.98
C LYS A 114 21.26 24.67 -19.13
N VAL A 115 22.34 25.45 -19.09
CA VAL A 115 22.36 26.85 -19.53
C VAL A 115 22.40 26.89 -21.06
N GLU A 116 21.33 27.41 -21.65
CA GLU A 116 21.24 27.73 -23.08
C GLU A 116 22.19 28.89 -23.43
N ARG A 117 22.96 28.70 -24.51
CA ARG A 117 23.80 29.72 -25.13
C ARG A 117 22.93 30.59 -26.03
N GLN A 118 23.04 31.91 -25.87
CA GLN A 118 22.53 32.89 -26.83
C GLN A 118 23.72 33.60 -27.48
N ASP A 119 23.73 33.62 -28.82
CA ASP A 119 24.57 34.46 -29.65
C ASP A 119 24.03 35.89 -29.66
N ALA A 120 24.90 36.90 -29.54
CA ALA A 120 24.70 38.23 -30.14
C ALA A 120 25.99 39.08 -30.11
N ASP A 121 26.44 39.39 -31.31
CA ASP A 121 27.12 40.58 -31.84
C ASP A 121 27.75 41.68 -30.95
N GLU A 122 28.99 41.99 -31.36
CA GLU A 122 29.58 43.29 -31.66
C GLU A 122 29.80 44.41 -30.61
N MET A 123 31.07 44.88 -30.65
CA MET A 123 31.51 46.28 -30.68
C MET A 123 32.26 46.85 -29.45
N GLU A 124 33.27 47.63 -29.81
CA GLU A 124 34.45 48.12 -29.09
C GLU A 124 34.23 48.87 -27.75
N ARG A 125 35.19 48.69 -26.82
CA ARG A 125 35.27 49.41 -25.54
C ARG A 125 36.25 50.59 -25.60
N PRO A 126 35.87 51.81 -25.18
CA PRO A 126 36.82 52.82 -24.75
C PRO A 126 37.10 52.76 -23.23
N LYS A 127 38.30 53.20 -22.88
CA LYS A 127 38.93 53.12 -21.56
C LYS A 127 38.42 54.25 -20.66
N GLY A 128 37.57 53.93 -19.67
CA GLY A 128 37.10 54.93 -18.70
C GLY A 128 36.58 54.42 -17.35
N TRP A 129 36.71 53.12 -17.04
CA TRP A 129 36.02 52.50 -15.88
C TRP A 129 36.97 51.79 -14.91
N THR A 130 37.92 52.52 -14.32
CA THR A 130 38.80 51.96 -13.26
C THR A 130 38.40 52.38 -11.84
N MET A 131 37.45 53.32 -11.69
CA MET A 131 37.08 53.86 -10.37
C MET A 131 35.89 53.14 -9.70
N PHE A 132 34.96 52.56 -10.47
CA PHE A 132 33.77 51.88 -9.91
C PHE A 132 34.02 50.46 -9.38
N GLN A 133 35.16 49.84 -9.70
CA GLN A 133 35.50 48.47 -9.30
C GLN A 133 35.91 48.32 -7.83
N ARG A 134 36.22 49.43 -7.14
CA ARG A 134 36.63 49.40 -5.72
C ARG A 134 35.47 49.43 -4.73
N LEU A 135 34.31 49.96 -5.13
CA LEU A 135 33.09 50.00 -4.31
C LEU A 135 32.30 48.68 -4.35
N SER A 136 32.42 47.91 -5.44
CA SER A 136 31.80 46.59 -5.56
C SER A 136 32.48 45.53 -4.69
N ALA A 137 33.78 45.65 -4.42
CA ALA A 137 34.53 44.66 -3.64
C ALA A 137 34.07 44.58 -2.17
N SER A 138 33.77 45.71 -1.52
CA SER A 138 33.26 45.71 -0.13
C SER A 138 31.79 45.28 -0.03
N ALA A 139 30.96 45.61 -1.02
CA ALA A 139 29.58 45.13 -1.08
C ALA A 139 29.50 43.62 -1.35
N ALA A 140 30.40 43.09 -2.19
CA ALA A 140 30.53 41.66 -2.46
C ALA A 140 30.98 40.87 -1.22
N ALA A 141 31.84 41.43 -0.36
CA ALA A 141 32.27 40.77 0.88
C ALA A 141 31.13 40.66 1.91
N VAL A 142 30.31 41.70 2.06
CA VAL A 142 29.15 41.69 2.98
C VAL A 142 28.03 40.78 2.45
N ALA A 143 27.77 40.81 1.14
CA ALA A 143 26.84 39.88 0.49
C ALA A 143 27.32 38.42 0.60
N SER A 144 28.62 38.16 0.43
CA SER A 144 29.18 36.82 0.55
C SER A 144 29.10 36.28 1.99
N ALA A 145 29.29 37.12 3.01
CA ALA A 145 29.14 36.72 4.41
C ALA A 145 27.67 36.40 4.76
N ASN A 146 26.71 37.20 4.25
CA ASN A 146 25.29 36.95 4.46
C ASN A 146 24.78 35.69 3.73
N VAL A 147 25.30 35.41 2.53
CA VAL A 147 24.99 34.20 1.74
C VAL A 147 25.60 32.94 2.37
N MET A 148 26.78 33.04 2.99
CA MET A 148 27.42 31.89 3.66
C MET A 148 26.63 31.46 4.90
N SER A 149 26.12 32.41 5.70
CA SER A 149 25.31 32.11 6.88
C SER A 149 23.95 31.51 6.51
N THR A 150 23.27 32.03 5.49
CA THR A 150 21.99 31.48 5.03
C THR A 150 22.13 30.15 4.31
N SER A 151 23.23 29.91 3.59
CA SER A 151 23.55 28.62 2.99
C SER A 151 23.73 27.52 4.05
N ASN A 152 24.45 27.82 5.13
CA ASN A 152 24.66 26.86 6.21
C ASN A 152 23.35 26.52 6.92
N GLU A 153 22.53 27.52 7.25
CA GLU A 153 21.19 27.33 7.85
C GLU A 153 20.25 26.55 6.91
N ALA A 154 20.28 26.80 5.60
CA ALA A 154 19.50 26.08 4.62
C ALA A 154 19.88 24.59 4.57
N THR A 155 21.19 24.28 4.52
CA THR A 155 21.65 22.87 4.53
C THR A 155 21.29 22.15 5.83
N GLU A 156 21.30 22.85 6.97
CA GLU A 156 20.91 22.28 8.26
C GLU A 156 19.40 22.01 8.31
N LEU A 157 18.58 22.92 7.80
CA LEU A 157 17.13 22.75 7.70
C LEU A 157 16.74 21.61 6.77
N GLU A 158 17.43 21.46 5.63
CA GLU A 158 17.24 20.31 4.74
C GLU A 158 17.62 18.99 5.42
N GLY A 159 18.69 18.97 6.22
CA GLY A 159 19.07 17.83 7.04
C GLY A 159 17.96 17.45 8.03
N LYS A 160 17.43 18.44 8.76
CA LYS A 160 16.31 18.26 9.70
C LYS A 160 15.04 17.79 9.00
N LEU A 161 14.77 18.27 7.78
CA LEU A 161 13.62 17.84 6.99
C LEU A 161 13.73 16.36 6.62
N ARG A 162 14.89 15.92 6.12
CA ARG A 162 15.13 14.49 5.80
C ARG A 162 15.00 13.60 7.04
N GLU A 163 15.49 14.06 8.19
CA GLU A 163 15.36 13.33 9.44
C GLU A 163 13.90 13.23 9.89
N MET A 164 13.15 14.32 9.81
CA MET A 164 11.72 14.34 10.12
C MET A 164 10.92 13.41 9.20
N GLU A 165 11.18 13.43 7.89
CA GLU A 165 10.57 12.51 6.93
C GLU A 165 10.85 11.04 7.28
N ALA A 166 12.09 10.71 7.67
CA ALA A 166 12.46 9.37 8.10
C ALA A 166 11.77 8.95 9.41
N THR A 167 11.56 9.88 10.35
CA THR A 167 10.80 9.59 11.58
C THR A 167 9.31 9.35 11.28
N LEU A 168 8.70 10.17 10.43
CA LEU A 168 7.31 10.03 10.02
C LEU A 168 7.08 8.69 9.30
N ALA A 169 7.97 8.32 8.38
CA ALA A 169 7.88 7.04 7.68
C ALA A 169 7.95 5.84 8.66
N ARG A 170 8.81 5.91 9.68
CA ARG A 170 8.88 4.90 10.74
C ARG A 170 7.58 4.87 11.56
N GLU A 171 7.06 6.02 11.95
CA GLU A 171 5.82 6.12 12.71
C GLU A 171 4.63 5.53 11.94
N GLN A 172 4.48 5.89 10.66
CA GLN A 172 3.44 5.35 9.79
C GLN A 172 3.52 3.83 9.66
N LYS A 173 4.74 3.28 9.49
CA LYS A 173 4.95 1.83 9.43
C LYS A 173 4.58 1.15 10.76
N CYS A 174 5.01 1.72 11.89
CA CYS A 174 4.67 1.21 13.22
C CYS A 174 3.16 1.25 13.46
N ARG A 175 2.50 2.34 13.09
CA ARG A 175 1.05 2.51 13.22
C ARG A 175 0.28 1.48 12.39
N PHE A 176 0.66 1.31 11.12
CA PHE A 176 0.06 0.29 10.24
C PHE A 176 0.16 -1.12 10.83
N LEU A 177 1.35 -1.49 11.34
CA LEU A 177 1.56 -2.79 11.97
C LEU A 177 0.74 -2.94 13.26
N ALA A 178 0.64 -1.89 14.06
CA ALA A 178 -0.14 -1.90 15.29
C ALA A 178 -1.64 -2.06 15.00
N GLU A 179 -2.19 -1.31 14.04
CA GLU A 179 -3.58 -1.43 13.61
C GLU A 179 -3.88 -2.84 13.08
N ARG A 180 -2.99 -3.39 12.24
CA ARG A 180 -3.11 -4.78 11.73
C ARG A 180 -3.07 -5.81 12.85
N LYS A 181 -2.16 -5.65 13.83
CA LYS A 181 -2.08 -6.54 15.00
C LYS A 181 -3.35 -6.46 15.85
N ASN A 182 -3.92 -5.27 16.02
CA ASN A 182 -5.14 -5.06 16.78
C ASN A 182 -6.34 -5.79 16.15
N VAL A 183 -6.49 -5.70 14.83
CA VAL A 183 -7.54 -6.41 14.08
C VAL A 183 -7.41 -7.93 14.25
N LEU A 184 -6.20 -8.47 14.10
CA LEU A 184 -5.96 -9.91 14.26
C LEU A 184 -6.30 -10.37 15.69
N TYR A 185 -5.84 -9.63 16.70
CA TYR A 185 -6.11 -9.96 18.10
C TYR A 185 -7.60 -9.92 18.42
N ARG A 186 -8.32 -8.91 17.92
CA ARG A 186 -9.76 -8.78 18.11
C ARG A 186 -10.52 -9.96 17.49
N ASN A 187 -10.18 -10.35 16.27
CA ASN A 187 -10.83 -11.47 15.59
C ASN A 187 -10.58 -12.78 16.34
N GLU A 188 -9.35 -13.01 16.79
CA GLU A 188 -8.99 -14.22 17.54
C GLU A 188 -9.69 -14.28 18.91
N LEU A 189 -9.78 -13.15 19.60
CA LEU A 189 -10.51 -13.05 20.87
C LEU A 189 -12.00 -13.37 20.69
N LEU A 190 -12.62 -12.86 19.62
CA LEU A 190 -14.02 -13.16 19.29
C LEU A 190 -14.22 -14.64 18.96
N ARG A 191 -13.31 -15.23 18.17
CA ARG A 191 -13.34 -16.66 17.81
C ARG A 191 -13.28 -17.55 19.07
N VAL A 192 -12.27 -17.33 19.92
CA VAL A 192 -12.09 -18.10 21.15
C VAL A 192 -13.26 -17.89 22.12
N SER A 193 -13.82 -16.68 22.18
CA SER A 193 -15.02 -16.40 22.98
C SER A 193 -16.24 -17.19 22.51
N GLN A 194 -16.48 -17.24 21.19
CA GLN A 194 -17.56 -18.03 20.60
C GLN A 194 -17.39 -19.52 20.85
N GLU A 195 -16.17 -20.05 20.68
CA GLU A 195 -15.85 -21.45 20.97
C GLU A 195 -16.06 -21.78 22.44
N ASN A 196 -15.63 -20.92 23.36
CA ASN A 196 -15.87 -21.10 24.79
C ASN A 196 -17.35 -21.07 25.15
N ALA A 197 -18.15 -20.20 24.51
CA ALA A 197 -19.59 -20.17 24.70
C ALA A 197 -20.24 -21.49 24.24
N ALA A 198 -19.88 -21.97 23.03
CA ALA A 198 -20.38 -23.23 22.50
C ALA A 198 -20.01 -24.43 23.40
N LEU A 199 -18.77 -24.48 23.91
CA LEU A 199 -18.34 -25.53 24.84
C LEU A 199 -19.11 -25.50 26.16
N ARG A 200 -19.42 -24.31 26.69
CA ARG A 200 -20.25 -24.17 27.90
C ARG A 200 -21.67 -24.67 27.66
N ASP A 201 -22.25 -24.37 26.50
CA ASP A 201 -23.58 -24.86 26.14
C ASP A 201 -23.60 -26.39 25.98
N GLN A 202 -22.60 -26.96 25.31
CA GLN A 202 -22.44 -28.42 25.20
C GLN A 202 -22.30 -29.08 26.57
N LEU A 203 -21.49 -28.51 27.46
CA LEU A 203 -21.31 -29.02 28.81
C LEU A 203 -22.63 -28.97 29.61
N ALA A 204 -23.40 -27.90 29.46
CA ALA A 204 -24.72 -27.77 30.10
C ALA A 204 -25.70 -28.83 29.58
N GLN A 205 -25.74 -29.06 28.27
CA GLN A 205 -26.57 -30.09 27.64
C GLN A 205 -26.20 -31.50 28.12
N LEU A 206 -24.90 -31.82 28.17
CA LEU A 206 -24.42 -33.11 28.67
C LEU A 206 -24.79 -33.34 30.14
N LYS A 207 -24.64 -32.31 30.99
CA LYS A 207 -25.05 -32.39 32.40
C LYS A 207 -26.56 -32.65 32.54
N LEU A 208 -27.39 -31.98 31.74
CA LEU A 208 -28.83 -32.22 31.73
C LEU A 208 -29.15 -33.65 31.25
N ALA A 209 -28.48 -34.13 30.21
CA ALA A 209 -28.67 -35.49 29.72
C ALA A 209 -28.27 -36.55 30.76
N HIS A 210 -27.16 -36.34 31.48
CA HIS A 210 -26.72 -37.21 32.56
C HIS A 210 -27.74 -37.22 33.70
N LYS A 211 -28.18 -36.04 34.15
CA LYS A 211 -29.21 -35.92 35.19
C LYS A 211 -30.52 -36.62 34.81
N ARG A 212 -30.96 -36.51 33.56
CA ARG A 212 -32.15 -37.24 33.06
C ARG A 212 -31.95 -38.76 33.10
N ARG A 213 -30.77 -39.25 32.71
CA ARG A 213 -30.43 -40.67 32.80
C ARG A 213 -30.45 -41.15 34.26
N ASP A 214 -29.84 -40.39 35.17
CA ASP A 214 -29.80 -40.76 36.58
C ASP A 214 -31.21 -40.83 37.17
N ILE A 215 -32.06 -39.83 36.89
CA ILE A 215 -33.47 -39.83 37.29
C ILE A 215 -34.18 -41.08 36.75
N PHE A 216 -34.07 -41.36 35.44
CA PHE A 216 -34.68 -42.53 34.81
C PHE A 216 -34.25 -43.85 35.45
N VAL A 217 -32.96 -44.02 35.74
CA VAL A 217 -32.43 -45.21 36.40
C VAL A 217 -33.00 -45.34 37.81
N THR A 218 -33.03 -44.24 38.59
CA THR A 218 -33.56 -44.26 39.95
C THR A 218 -35.06 -44.53 40.02
N GLU A 219 -35.87 -43.96 39.12
CA GLU A 219 -37.31 -44.21 39.04
C GLU A 219 -37.60 -45.66 38.60
N SER A 220 -36.86 -46.16 37.61
CA SER A 220 -37.01 -47.55 37.13
C SER A 220 -36.73 -48.57 38.24
N LEU A 221 -35.77 -48.29 39.13
CA LEU A 221 -35.48 -49.13 40.29
C LEU A 221 -36.59 -49.08 41.36
N HIS A 222 -37.24 -47.92 41.56
CA HIS A 222 -38.36 -47.81 42.51
C HIS A 222 -39.63 -48.53 42.04
N LEU A 223 -39.82 -48.67 40.72
CA LEU A 223 -40.96 -49.38 40.13
C LEU A 223 -40.81 -50.92 40.11
N ALA A 224 -39.63 -51.44 40.47
CA ALA A 224 -39.30 -52.87 40.39
C ALA A 224 -39.27 -53.59 41.76
N ILE A 225 -39.62 -52.89 42.85
CA ILE A 225 -39.70 -53.41 44.23
C ILE A 225 -41.17 -53.42 44.66
#